data_AF-A0A7J8E9T8-F1
#
_entry.id   AF-A0A7J8E9T8-F1
#
_cell.length_a   1.000
_cell.length_b   1.000
_cell.length_c   1.000
_cell.angle_alpha   90.00
_cell.angle_beta   90.00
_cell.angle_gamma   90.00
#
_symmetry.space_group_name_H-M   'P 1'
#
loop_
_entity.id
_entity.type
_entity.pdbx_description
1 polymer ?
#
loop_
_entity_poly.entity_id
_entity_poly.type
_entity_poly.pdbx_seq_one_letter_code
_entity_poly.pdbx_strand_id
1 'polypeptide(L)'
;MGSGTSTQHHFAFQNAEKAFKAAALIQKWYRRYMARLEMRRQCTWSIFQSIEYAGQQDQVKLHDFFSYLVDHFTPSSHNERDFLNRMFTEERVPRDSELEKFSDYESIEVPDNYTGPHLSFPLLPDHATALVEAFRLKQ
;
A
#
# COMPACT_ATOMS: atom_id res chain seq x y z
N MET A 1 -30.53 57.40 50.10
CA MET A 1 -30.98 56.00 50.06
C MET A 1 -30.82 55.49 48.62
N GLY A 2 -29.82 54.67 48.32
CA GLY A 2 -29.68 54.06 46.99
C GLY A 2 -28.24 53.81 46.53
N SER A 3 -27.55 52.83 47.11
CA SER A 3 -26.28 52.30 46.53
C SER A 3 -26.09 50.79 46.79
N GLY A 4 -27.16 50.02 47.06
CA GLY A 4 -27.05 48.59 47.36
C GLY A 4 -27.10 47.65 46.14
N THR A 5 -27.72 48.08 45.03
CA THR A 5 -28.00 47.19 43.89
C THR A 5 -26.79 46.98 42.96
N SER A 6 -25.92 47.98 42.82
CA SER A 6 -24.78 47.92 41.90
C SER A 6 -23.75 46.84 42.30
N THR A 7 -23.46 46.72 43.59
CA THR A 7 -22.48 45.74 44.10
C THR A 7 -22.97 44.30 43.94
N GLN A 8 -24.26 44.03 44.19
CA GLN A 8 -24.87 42.71 44.00
C GLN A 8 -24.83 42.23 42.54
N HIS A 9 -25.12 43.12 41.58
CA HIS A 9 -25.05 42.79 40.16
C HIS A 9 -23.62 42.44 39.71
N HIS A 10 -22.62 43.14 40.23
CA HIS A 10 -21.21 42.87 39.94
C HIS A 10 -20.76 41.50 40.46
N PHE A 11 -21.15 41.13 41.68
CA PHE A 11 -20.86 39.80 42.23
C PHE A 11 -21.59 38.68 41.48
N ALA A 12 -22.85 38.88 41.11
CA ALA A 12 -23.62 37.92 40.32
C ALA A 12 -22.97 37.68 38.94
N PHE A 13 -22.51 38.73 38.27
CA PHE A 13 -21.82 38.64 36.99
C PHE A 13 -20.49 37.86 37.07
N GLN A 14 -19.67 38.13 38.10
CA GLN A 14 -18.43 37.38 38.32
C GLN A 14 -18.66 35.89 38.62
N ASN A 15 -19.72 35.58 39.37
CA ASN A 15 -20.08 34.19 39.65
C ASN A 15 -20.58 33.48 38.39
N ALA A 16 -21.36 34.17 37.56
CA ALA A 16 -21.77 33.67 36.26
C ALA A 16 -20.56 33.41 35.36
N GLU A 17 -19.59 34.32 35.29
CA GLU A 17 -18.36 34.15 34.51
C GLU A 17 -17.56 32.92 34.95
N LYS A 18 -17.40 32.71 36.26
CA LYS A 18 -16.74 31.52 36.82
C LYS A 18 -17.51 30.24 36.45
N ALA A 19 -18.84 30.27 36.54
CA ALA A 19 -19.69 29.14 36.17
C ALA A 19 -19.59 28.82 34.67
N PHE A 20 -19.56 29.83 33.79
CA PHE A 20 -19.37 29.63 32.36
C PHE A 20 -18.00 29.05 32.03
N LYS A 21 -16.93 29.54 32.66
CA LYS A 21 -15.57 28.99 32.49
C LYS A 21 -15.50 27.52 32.93
N ALA A 22 -16.08 27.19 34.09
CA ALA A 22 -16.13 25.82 34.56
C ALA A 22 -16.95 24.92 33.62
N ALA A 23 -18.11 25.37 33.17
CA ALA A 23 -18.94 24.64 32.22
C ALA A 23 -18.20 24.38 30.89
N ALA A 24 -17.51 25.39 30.35
CA ALA A 24 -16.70 25.25 29.14
C ALA A 24 -15.58 24.22 29.31
N LEU A 25 -14.91 24.17 30.47
CA LEU A 25 -13.89 23.17 30.77
C LEU A 25 -14.48 21.76 30.83
N ILE A 26 -15.61 21.58 31.53
CA ILE A 26 -16.31 20.28 31.63
C ILE A 26 -16.72 19.80 30.24
N GLN A 27 -17.33 20.67 29.44
CA GLN A 27 -17.76 20.35 28.08
C GLN A 27 -16.58 19.99 27.18
N LYS A 28 -15.47 20.73 27.26
CA LYS A 28 -14.25 20.46 26.48
C LYS A 28 -13.65 19.11 26.87
N TRP A 29 -13.54 18.82 28.16
CA TRP A 29 -13.07 17.52 28.66
C TRP A 29 -13.96 16.38 28.16
N TYR A 30 -15.29 16.53 28.30
CA TYR A 30 -16.25 15.52 27.86
C TYR A 30 -16.19 15.25 26.36
N ARG A 31 -16.14 16.30 25.52
CA ARG A 31 -16.01 16.14 24.06
C ARG A 31 -14.73 15.40 23.68
N ARG A 32 -13.61 15.72 24.33
CA ARG A 32 -12.33 15.02 24.10
C ARG A 32 -12.39 13.56 24.55
N TYR A 33 -13.02 13.30 25.68
CA TYR A 33 -13.21 11.94 26.21
C TYR A 33 -14.07 11.09 25.27
N MET A 34 -15.20 11.63 24.81
CA MET A 34 -16.08 10.97 23.85
C MET A 34 -15.38 10.67 22.52
N ALA A 35 -14.62 11.63 21.97
CA ALA A 35 -13.84 11.39 20.77
C ALA A 35 -12.83 10.25 20.95
N ARG A 36 -12.17 10.18 22.12
CA ARG A 36 -11.24 9.08 22.44
C ARG A 36 -11.95 7.74 22.58
N LEU A 37 -13.14 7.70 23.18
CA LEU A 37 -13.94 6.48 23.27
C LEU A 37 -14.36 5.99 21.90
N GLU A 38 -14.80 6.88 21.01
CA GLU A 38 -15.22 6.50 19.67
C GLU A 38 -14.04 6.00 18.82
N MET A 39 -12.87 6.68 18.88
CA MET A 39 -11.65 6.19 18.22
C MET A 39 -11.24 4.80 18.72
N ARG A 40 -11.38 4.54 20.03
CA ARG A 40 -11.13 3.19 20.58
C ARG A 40 -12.13 2.18 20.04
N ARG A 41 -13.43 2.51 19.99
CA ARG A 41 -14.47 1.64 19.42
C ARG A 41 -14.15 1.28 17.97
N GLN A 42 -13.82 2.28 17.15
CA GLN A 42 -13.47 2.10 15.73
C GLN A 42 -12.19 1.27 15.55
N CYS A 43 -11.16 1.55 16.34
CA CYS A 43 -9.91 0.78 16.31
C CYS A 43 -10.14 -0.68 16.68
N THR A 44 -10.89 -0.95 17.76
CA THR A 44 -11.25 -2.31 18.17
C THR A 44 -12.01 -3.04 17.08
N TRP A 45 -13.01 -2.40 16.48
CA TRP A 45 -13.76 -2.96 15.36
C TRP A 45 -12.85 -3.26 14.16
N SER A 46 -11.99 -2.31 13.77
CA SER A 46 -11.05 -2.47 12.68
C SER A 46 -10.07 -3.64 12.91
N ILE A 47 -9.59 -3.82 14.14
CA ILE A 47 -8.70 -4.94 14.49
C ILE A 47 -9.44 -6.26 14.32
N PHE A 48 -10.61 -6.41 14.95
CA PHE A 48 -11.37 -7.66 14.86
C PHE A 48 -11.79 -7.98 13.43
N GLN A 49 -12.25 -6.98 12.69
CA GLN A 49 -12.58 -7.12 11.27
C GLN A 49 -11.34 -7.57 10.47
N SER A 50 -10.18 -6.93 10.68
CA SER A 50 -8.97 -7.33 9.94
C SER A 50 -8.55 -8.78 10.22
N ILE A 51 -8.72 -9.27 11.45
CA ILE A 51 -8.39 -10.64 11.83
C ILE A 51 -9.42 -11.62 11.25
N GLU A 52 -10.71 -11.31 11.40
CA GLU A 52 -11.82 -12.17 10.94
C GLU A 52 -11.82 -12.34 9.42
N TYR A 53 -11.45 -11.28 8.68
CA TYR A 53 -11.50 -11.27 7.22
C TYR A 53 -10.16 -11.48 6.52
N ALA A 54 -9.06 -11.67 7.26
CA ALA A 54 -7.73 -11.91 6.67
C ALA A 54 -7.73 -13.13 5.73
N GLY A 55 -8.36 -14.23 6.17
CA GLY A 55 -8.41 -15.46 5.38
C GLY A 55 -9.18 -15.32 4.07
N GLN A 56 -10.36 -14.66 4.09
CA GLN A 56 -11.12 -14.40 2.86
C GLN A 56 -10.32 -13.51 1.90
N GLN A 57 -9.65 -12.48 2.40
CA GLN A 57 -8.85 -11.60 1.57
C GLN A 57 -7.69 -12.34 0.89
N ASP A 58 -7.01 -13.23 1.63
CA ASP A 58 -5.92 -14.03 1.09
C ASP A 58 -6.42 -15.07 0.08
N GLN A 59 -7.59 -15.67 0.32
CA GLN A 59 -8.22 -16.59 -0.63
C GLN A 59 -8.55 -15.89 -1.97
N VAL A 60 -9.09 -14.66 -1.93
CA VAL A 60 -9.37 -13.89 -3.16
C VAL A 60 -8.07 -13.60 -3.91
N LYS A 61 -7.02 -13.13 -3.22
CA LYS A 61 -5.73 -12.87 -3.86
C LYS A 61 -5.12 -14.13 -4.48
N LEU A 62 -5.21 -15.27 -3.79
CA LEU A 62 -4.74 -16.55 -4.32
C LEU A 62 -5.54 -16.96 -5.54
N HIS A 63 -6.87 -16.80 -5.51
CA HIS A 63 -7.71 -17.06 -6.67
C HIS A 63 -7.27 -16.21 -7.86
N ASP A 64 -7.10 -14.90 -7.68
CA ASP A 64 -6.68 -13.99 -8.75
C ASP A 64 -5.29 -14.37 -9.30
N PHE A 65 -4.36 -14.76 -8.43
CA PHE A 65 -3.05 -15.25 -8.82
C PHE A 65 -3.13 -16.55 -9.65
N PHE A 66 -3.94 -17.52 -9.23
CA PHE A 66 -4.09 -18.77 -9.98
C PHE A 66 -4.86 -18.58 -11.29
N SER A 67 -5.89 -17.73 -11.31
CA SER A 67 -6.57 -17.34 -12.55
C SER A 67 -5.59 -16.71 -13.53
N TYR A 68 -4.75 -15.77 -13.08
CA TYR A 68 -3.69 -15.18 -13.90
C TYR A 68 -2.72 -16.25 -14.45
N LEU A 69 -2.28 -17.18 -13.59
CA LEU A 69 -1.41 -18.27 -14.04
C LEU A 69 -2.10 -19.16 -15.09
N VAL A 70 -3.36 -19.51 -14.89
CA VAL A 70 -4.12 -20.33 -15.83
C VAL A 70 -4.28 -19.60 -17.15
N ASP A 71 -4.65 -18.32 -17.14
CA ASP A 71 -4.89 -17.57 -18.36
C ASP A 71 -3.62 -17.34 -19.20
N HIS A 72 -2.45 -17.21 -18.56
CA HIS A 72 -1.19 -16.88 -19.25
C HIS A 72 -0.22 -18.05 -19.42
N PHE A 73 -0.31 -19.08 -18.57
CA PHE A 73 0.61 -20.22 -18.55
C PHE A 73 -0.10 -21.55 -18.78
N THR A 74 -1.39 -21.58 -19.14
CA THR A 74 -2.00 -22.76 -19.74
C THR A 74 -1.72 -22.75 -21.24
N PRO A 75 -0.78 -23.55 -21.73
CA PRO A 75 -0.42 -23.53 -23.15
C PRO A 75 -1.60 -24.02 -23.98
N SER A 76 -2.04 -23.17 -24.90
CA SER A 76 -3.17 -23.42 -25.79
C SER A 76 -2.75 -24.23 -27.02
N SER A 77 -1.45 -24.21 -27.34
CA SER A 77 -0.84 -24.89 -28.48
C SER A 77 0.34 -25.77 -28.06
N HIS A 78 0.71 -26.73 -28.92
CA HIS A 78 1.83 -27.63 -28.69
C HIS A 78 3.17 -26.87 -28.60
N ASN A 79 3.35 -25.82 -29.41
CA ASN A 79 4.57 -25.03 -29.44
C ASN A 79 4.78 -24.22 -28.15
N GLU A 80 3.69 -23.70 -27.55
CA GLU A 80 3.73 -23.03 -26.24
C GLU A 80 4.07 -24.01 -25.11
N ARG A 81 3.57 -25.25 -25.17
CA ARG A 81 3.94 -26.32 -24.23
C ARG A 81 5.43 -26.60 -24.24
N ASP A 82 6.02 -26.74 -25.42
CA ASP A 82 7.43 -27.07 -25.57
C ASP A 82 8.34 -25.92 -25.11
N PHE A 83 7.93 -24.67 -25.38
CA PHE A 83 8.62 -23.48 -24.87
C PHE A 83 8.60 -23.40 -23.34
N LEU A 84 7.42 -23.55 -22.71
CA LEU A 84 7.31 -23.53 -21.25
C LEU A 84 8.07 -24.70 -20.61
N ASN A 85 7.98 -25.90 -21.18
CA ASN A 85 8.75 -27.05 -20.71
C ASN A 85 10.26 -26.80 -20.79
N ARG A 86 10.77 -26.18 -21.85
CA ARG A 86 12.19 -25.78 -21.90
C ARG A 86 12.54 -24.79 -20.79
N MET A 87 11.73 -23.75 -20.60
CA MET A 87 11.97 -22.72 -19.58
C MET A 87 12.00 -23.29 -18.14
N PHE A 88 11.17 -24.28 -17.83
CA PHE A 88 11.09 -24.89 -16.49
C PHE A 88 11.97 -26.12 -16.28
N THR A 89 12.51 -26.72 -17.35
CA THR A 89 13.26 -28.01 -17.29
C THR A 89 14.74 -27.86 -17.65
N GLU A 90 15.21 -26.68 -18.09
CA GLU A 90 16.62 -26.45 -18.45
C GLU A 90 17.56 -26.43 -17.21
N GLU A 91 17.77 -27.60 -16.60
CA GLU A 91 18.99 -27.92 -15.83
C GLU A 91 19.91 -28.91 -16.57
N ARG A 92 19.84 -29.02 -17.91
CA ARG A 92 20.84 -29.64 -18.84
C ARG A 92 20.09 -30.28 -20.01
N VAL A 93 20.37 -29.85 -21.25
CA VAL A 93 20.39 -30.65 -22.52
C VAL A 93 20.79 -29.68 -23.66
N PRO A 94 21.46 -30.16 -24.74
CA PRO A 94 22.56 -29.47 -25.37
C PRO A 94 22.11 -28.31 -26.27
N ARG A 95 22.91 -27.25 -26.23
CA ARG A 95 22.79 -26.01 -27.01
C ARG A 95 22.63 -26.30 -28.51
N ASP A 96 21.43 -26.05 -29.04
CA ASP A 96 21.28 -25.81 -30.46
C ASP A 96 21.89 -24.44 -30.78
N SER A 97 22.78 -24.41 -31.79
CA SER A 97 23.59 -23.24 -32.17
C SER A 97 22.79 -22.01 -32.60
N GLU A 98 21.51 -22.18 -32.91
CA GLU A 98 20.60 -21.08 -33.27
C GLU A 98 19.98 -20.40 -32.03
N LEU A 99 19.93 -21.09 -30.90
CA LEU A 99 19.35 -20.57 -29.65
C LEU A 99 20.37 -19.72 -28.86
N GLU A 100 21.67 -19.96 -29.02
CA GLU A 100 22.73 -19.11 -28.45
C GLU A 100 22.61 -17.65 -28.94
N LYS A 101 22.24 -17.44 -30.21
CA LYS A 101 22.07 -16.10 -30.80
C LYS A 101 20.96 -15.26 -30.15
N PHE A 102 19.97 -15.90 -29.54
CA PHE A 102 18.87 -15.21 -28.85
C PHE A 102 19.09 -15.13 -27.33
N SER A 103 20.11 -15.79 -26.83
CA SER A 103 20.42 -15.88 -25.39
C SER A 103 21.52 -14.91 -24.98
N ASP A 104 22.33 -14.42 -25.92
CA ASP A 104 23.32 -13.38 -25.70
C ASP A 104 22.65 -12.00 -25.64
N TYR A 105 22.43 -11.49 -24.44
CA TYR A 105 21.91 -10.13 -24.24
C TYR A 105 22.81 -9.06 -24.89
N GLU A 106 24.09 -9.37 -25.14
CA GLU A 106 25.05 -8.46 -25.79
C GLU A 106 24.73 -8.22 -27.27
N SER A 107 23.95 -9.07 -27.93
CA SER A 107 23.53 -8.86 -29.32
C SER A 107 22.25 -8.04 -29.46
N ILE A 108 21.64 -7.59 -28.35
CA ILE A 108 20.44 -6.76 -28.38
C ILE A 108 20.87 -5.30 -28.57
N GLU A 109 20.75 -4.79 -29.80
CA GLU A 109 20.99 -3.38 -30.09
C GLU A 109 19.84 -2.52 -29.54
N VAL A 110 20.13 -1.75 -28.48
CA VAL A 110 19.19 -0.79 -27.91
C VAL A 110 19.32 0.54 -28.67
N PRO A 111 18.24 1.08 -29.26
CA PRO A 111 18.30 2.39 -29.93
C PRO A 111 18.66 3.53 -28.97
N ASP A 112 19.43 4.51 -29.45
CA ASP A 112 19.87 5.68 -28.68
C ASP A 112 18.70 6.53 -28.12
N ASN A 113 17.51 6.41 -28.72
CA ASN A 113 16.30 7.12 -28.29
C ASN A 113 15.57 6.43 -27.13
N TYR A 114 16.01 5.25 -26.68
CA TYR A 114 15.38 4.52 -25.60
C TYR A 114 15.65 5.22 -24.25
N THR A 115 14.61 5.83 -23.70
CA THR A 115 14.66 6.54 -22.40
C THR A 115 14.38 5.62 -21.21
N GLY A 116 14.18 4.33 -21.43
CA GLY A 116 13.93 3.36 -20.35
C GLY A 116 15.21 2.90 -19.65
N PRO A 117 15.10 2.01 -18.65
CA PRO A 117 16.25 1.49 -17.93
C PRO A 117 17.14 0.64 -18.85
N HIS A 118 18.42 1.00 -18.92
CA HIS A 118 19.43 0.24 -19.65
C HIS A 118 20.10 -0.77 -18.71
N LEU A 119 20.12 -2.05 -19.11
CA LEU A 119 20.75 -3.11 -18.33
C LEU A 119 22.19 -3.30 -18.80
N SER A 120 23.13 -3.25 -17.86
CA SER A 120 24.53 -3.60 -18.08
C SER A 120 24.94 -4.65 -17.05
N PHE A 121 25.73 -5.63 -17.50
CA PHE A 121 26.22 -6.72 -16.66
C PHE A 121 27.74 -6.59 -16.43
N PRO A 122 28.25 -6.97 -15.25
CA PRO A 122 27.51 -7.52 -14.11
C PRO A 122 26.58 -6.49 -13.48
N LEU A 123 25.39 -6.95 -13.05
CA LEU A 123 24.35 -6.07 -12.56
C LEU A 123 24.76 -5.47 -11.21
N LEU A 124 24.96 -4.15 -11.13
CA LEU A 124 25.24 -3.47 -9.87
C LEU A 124 23.92 -3.23 -9.09
N PRO A 125 23.98 -3.16 -7.75
CA PRO A 125 22.80 -2.87 -6.92
C PRO A 125 22.06 -1.61 -7.35
N ASP A 126 22.80 -0.56 -7.73
CA ASP A 126 22.22 0.70 -8.20
C ASP A 126 21.38 0.51 -9.48
N HIS A 127 21.84 -0.34 -10.40
CA HIS A 127 21.11 -0.67 -11.63
C HIS A 127 19.80 -1.42 -11.32
N ALA A 128 19.82 -2.33 -10.35
CA ALA A 128 18.63 -3.04 -9.89
C ALA A 128 17.61 -2.07 -9.27
N THR A 129 18.07 -1.12 -8.47
CA THR A 129 17.16 -0.11 -7.88
C THR A 129 16.56 0.81 -8.93
N ALA A 130 17.35 1.26 -9.91
CA ALA A 130 16.86 2.08 -11.02
C ALA A 130 15.79 1.36 -11.86
N LEU A 131 15.96 0.05 -12.08
CA LEU A 131 14.97 -0.79 -12.75
C LEU A 131 13.64 -0.82 -11.98
N VAL A 132 13.70 -1.09 -10.67
CA VAL A 132 12.50 -1.15 -9.82
C VAL A 132 11.77 0.20 -9.82
N GLU A 133 12.49 1.31 -9.66
CA GLU A 133 11.87 2.64 -9.66
C GLU A 133 11.28 3.00 -11.04
N ALA A 134 11.93 2.63 -12.14
CA ALA A 134 11.38 2.82 -13.48
C ALA A 134 10.05 2.07 -13.69
N PHE A 135 9.90 0.86 -13.12
CA PHE A 135 8.64 0.11 -13.14
C PHE A 135 7.56 0.73 -12.26
N ARG A 136 7.92 1.34 -11.13
CA ARG A 136 6.96 2.01 -10.23
C ARG A 136 6.41 3.31 -10.82
N LEU A 137 7.20 4.01 -11.63
CA LEU A 137 6.83 5.29 -12.25
C LEU A 137 5.97 5.13 -13.51
N LYS A 138 5.96 3.96 -14.15
CA LYS A 138 5.00 3.65 -15.22
C LYS A 138 3.68 3.15 -14.62
N GLN A 139 2.79 4.09 -14.27
CA GLN A 139 1.35 3.89 -14.28
C GLN A 139 0.76 4.37 -15.61
#